data_AF-A0A8T1YTA6-F1
#
_entry.id   AF-A0A8T1YTA6-F1
#
_cell.length_a   1.000
_cell.length_b   1.000
_cell.length_c   1.000
_cell.angle_alpha   90.00
_cell.angle_beta   90.00
_cell.angle_gamma   90.00
#
_symmetry.space_group_name_H-M   'P 1'
#
loop_
_entity.id
_entity.type
_entity.pdbx_description
1 polymer ?
#
loop_
_entity_poly.entity_id
_entity_poly.type
_entity_poly.pdbx_seq_one_letter_code
_entity_poly.pdbx_strand_id
1 'polypeptide(L)'
;MGNQLQLLHRRRKIRVNGFVIDARHITLAKWIFQTYPETTDNVKVQNQDLRNTYMNLLCETIAILYHTPLGYLTEAELSKVSKDSYDLTQAGFKLEWLQSKLDKVSLEKKTSEERIVELKLEVKKLVMTVTDLNCERKREKKKLKKQPTWIHAG
;
A
#
# COMPACT_ATOMS: atom_id res chain seq x y z
N MET A 1 12.78 -22.48 -34.88
CA MET A 1 12.71 -21.16 -34.22
C MET A 1 12.54 -21.32 -32.70
N GLY A 2 13.43 -22.08 -32.05
CA GLY A 2 13.20 -22.58 -30.69
C GLY A 2 13.98 -21.90 -29.56
N ASN A 3 14.93 -21.00 -29.84
CA ASN A 3 15.92 -20.59 -28.82
C ASN A 3 16.06 -19.07 -28.60
N GLN A 4 15.16 -18.23 -29.10
CA GLN A 4 15.20 -16.78 -28.85
C GLN A 4 14.28 -16.31 -27.72
N LEU A 5 13.28 -17.10 -27.32
CA LEU A 5 12.36 -16.74 -26.23
C LEU A 5 12.87 -17.15 -24.83
N GLN A 6 13.90 -18.00 -24.73
CA GLN A 6 14.51 -18.36 -23.44
C GLN A 6 15.55 -17.33 -22.94
N LEU A 7 15.94 -16.35 -23.76
CA LEU A 7 16.94 -15.33 -23.39
C LEU A 7 16.34 -14.03 -22.83
N LEU A 8 15.00 -13.88 -22.83
CA LEU A 8 14.33 -12.64 -22.41
C LEU A 8 14.15 -12.46 -20.89
N HIS A 9 14.60 -13.41 -20.07
CA HIS A 9 14.62 -13.25 -18.61
C HIS A 9 15.98 -13.61 -18.00
N ARG A 10 17.08 -13.28 -18.70
CA ARG A 10 18.37 -13.22 -18.02
C ARG A 10 18.28 -12.07 -17.02
N ARG A 11 17.81 -12.35 -15.79
CA ARG A 11 17.84 -11.43 -14.65
C ARG A 11 19.28 -11.00 -14.52
N ARG A 12 19.61 -9.86 -15.11
CA ARG A 12 20.97 -9.34 -15.11
C ARG A 12 21.32 -9.15 -13.63
N LYS A 13 22.26 -9.93 -13.12
CA LYS A 13 22.73 -9.79 -11.75
C LYS A 13 23.90 -8.83 -11.73
N ILE A 14 23.93 -7.95 -10.74
CA ILE A 14 24.95 -6.92 -10.59
C ILE A 14 25.50 -6.98 -9.16
N ARG A 15 26.81 -6.73 -9.01
CA ARG A 15 27.45 -6.67 -7.70
C ARG A 15 27.35 -5.25 -7.12
N VAL A 16 26.82 -5.12 -5.91
CA VAL A 16 26.70 -3.86 -5.15
C VAL A 16 27.10 -4.13 -3.70
N ASN A 17 28.08 -3.38 -3.19
CA ASN A 17 28.57 -3.47 -1.81
C ASN A 17 28.82 -4.90 -1.28
N GLY A 18 29.40 -5.76 -2.13
CA GLY A 18 29.68 -7.17 -1.77
C GLY A 18 28.53 -8.15 -1.96
N PHE A 19 27.34 -7.69 -2.36
CA PHE A 19 26.18 -8.53 -2.69
C PHE A 19 25.97 -8.65 -4.19
N VAL A 20 25.43 -9.77 -4.66
CA VAL A 20 24.99 -9.98 -6.05
C VAL A 20 23.47 -9.94 -6.09
N ILE A 21 22.91 -8.88 -6.67
CA ILE A 21 21.46 -8.60 -6.67
C ILE A 21 20.89 -8.51 -8.08
N ASP A 22 19.58 -8.63 -8.22
CA ASP A 22 18.90 -8.40 -9.50
C ASP A 22 19.05 -6.93 -9.92
N ALA A 23 19.33 -6.69 -11.21
CA ALA A 23 19.58 -5.34 -11.74
C ALA A 23 18.43 -4.36 -11.48
N ARG A 24 17.19 -4.86 -11.39
CA ARG A 24 16.01 -4.04 -11.04
C ARG A 24 16.13 -3.37 -9.67
N HIS A 25 16.94 -3.93 -8.76
CA HIS A 25 17.14 -3.43 -7.41
C HIS A 25 18.38 -2.54 -7.26
N ILE A 26 19.15 -2.28 -8.34
CA ILE A 26 20.45 -1.60 -8.23
C ILE A 26 20.34 -0.20 -7.59
N THR A 27 19.38 0.61 -8.04
CA THR A 27 19.20 1.97 -7.55
C THR A 27 18.80 1.95 -6.07
N LEU A 28 17.91 1.03 -5.71
CA LEU A 28 17.43 0.88 -4.34
C LEU A 28 18.56 0.42 -3.41
N ALA A 29 19.33 -0.59 -3.81
CA ALA A 29 20.46 -1.08 -3.03
C ALA A 29 21.52 0.01 -2.81
N LYS A 30 21.85 0.79 -3.85
CA LYS A 30 22.76 1.93 -3.71
C LYS A 30 22.24 2.95 -2.71
N TRP A 31 20.95 3.28 -2.78
CA TRP A 31 20.31 4.21 -1.84
C TRP A 31 20.34 3.70 -0.40
N ILE A 32 20.09 2.40 -0.16
CA ILE A 32 20.19 1.79 1.18
C ILE A 32 21.58 1.98 1.74
N PHE A 33 22.63 1.61 1.01
CA PHE A 33 24.01 1.71 1.52
C PHE A 33 24.49 3.16 1.69
N GLN A 34 23.88 4.11 0.99
CA GLN A 34 24.18 5.53 1.17
C GLN A 34 23.45 6.14 2.38
N THR A 35 22.20 5.71 2.61
CA THR A 35 21.32 6.34 3.61
C THR A 35 21.39 5.63 4.97
N TYR A 36 21.51 4.30 4.95
CA TYR A 36 21.51 3.40 6.10
C TYR A 36 22.67 2.40 5.98
N PRO A 37 23.93 2.87 5.92
CA PRO A 37 25.09 1.99 5.76
C PRO A 37 25.16 0.89 6.83
N GLU A 38 24.66 1.16 8.03
CA GLU A 38 24.62 0.24 9.17
C GLU A 38 23.76 -1.01 8.94
N THR A 39 22.89 -0.97 7.92
CA THR A 39 21.93 -2.04 7.59
C THR A 39 22.58 -3.42 7.50
N THR A 40 23.84 -3.49 7.07
CA THR A 40 24.56 -4.75 6.87
C THR A 40 25.72 -5.00 7.83
N ASP A 41 25.92 -4.17 8.85
CA ASP A 41 27.08 -4.27 9.76
C ASP A 41 27.15 -5.60 10.51
N ASN A 42 26.00 -6.11 10.93
CA ASN A 42 25.88 -7.25 11.83
C ASN A 42 25.41 -8.52 11.12
N VAL A 43 25.47 -8.57 9.77
CA VAL A 43 24.99 -9.70 9.00
C VAL A 43 25.79 -10.95 9.37
N LYS A 44 25.09 -11.94 9.96
CA LYS A 44 25.70 -13.16 10.50
C LYS A 44 25.86 -14.25 9.42
N VAL A 45 25.14 -14.11 8.31
CA VAL A 45 25.09 -15.11 7.24
C VAL A 45 26.43 -15.15 6.51
N GLN A 46 27.12 -16.29 6.55
CA GLN A 46 28.41 -16.48 5.87
C GLN A 46 28.25 -16.95 4.42
N ASN A 47 27.24 -17.76 4.12
CA ASN A 47 27.00 -18.26 2.77
C ASN A 47 26.61 -17.12 1.83
N GLN A 48 27.40 -16.93 0.77
CA GLN A 48 27.23 -15.80 -0.14
C GLN A 48 25.90 -15.83 -0.90
N ASP A 49 25.40 -17.00 -1.30
CA ASP A 49 24.12 -17.11 -2.01
C ASP A 49 22.94 -16.77 -1.10
N LEU A 50 23.00 -17.17 0.16
CA LEU A 50 22.02 -16.76 1.17
C LEU A 50 22.09 -15.25 1.43
N ARG A 51 23.29 -14.66 1.58
CA ARG A 51 23.45 -13.20 1.70
C ARG A 51 22.82 -12.45 0.54
N ASN A 52 23.06 -12.93 -0.69
CA ASN A 52 22.47 -12.36 -1.90
C ASN A 52 20.94 -12.47 -1.90
N THR A 53 20.41 -13.61 -1.44
CA THR A 53 18.97 -13.85 -1.33
C THR A 53 18.31 -12.89 -0.34
N TYR A 54 18.88 -12.76 0.86
CA TYR A 54 18.42 -11.78 1.85
C TYR A 54 18.50 -10.35 1.35
N MET A 55 19.55 -9.96 0.61
CA MET A 55 19.63 -8.61 0.05
C MET A 55 18.54 -8.34 -1.00
N ASN A 56 18.22 -9.33 -1.83
CA ASN A 56 17.09 -9.20 -2.77
C ASN A 56 15.75 -9.13 -2.03
N LEU A 57 15.57 -9.94 -0.98
CA LEU A 57 14.39 -9.88 -0.12
C LEU A 57 14.23 -8.50 0.51
N LEU A 58 15.30 -7.93 1.08
CA LEU A 58 15.30 -6.57 1.63
C LEU A 58 14.86 -5.53 0.59
N CYS A 59 15.38 -5.62 -0.64
CA CYS A 59 14.99 -4.72 -1.72
C CYS A 59 13.50 -4.86 -2.07
N GLU A 60 12.96 -6.08 -2.07
CA GLU A 60 11.54 -6.33 -2.31
C GLU A 60 10.67 -5.78 -1.17
N THR A 61 11.07 -5.98 0.08
CA THR A 61 10.39 -5.44 1.27
C THR A 61 10.32 -3.91 1.23
N ILE A 62 11.42 -3.25 0.89
CA ILE A 62 11.46 -1.79 0.77
C ILE A 62 10.62 -1.31 -0.42
N ALA A 63 10.67 -2.00 -1.56
CA ALA A 63 9.86 -1.65 -2.72
C ALA A 63 8.36 -1.65 -2.38
N ILE A 64 7.88 -2.62 -1.60
CA ILE A 64 6.50 -2.66 -1.12
C ILE A 64 6.20 -1.42 -0.25
N LEU A 65 7.04 -1.13 0.74
CA LEU A 65 6.75 -0.03 1.70
C LEU A 65 6.90 1.39 1.15
N TYR A 66 7.81 1.59 0.20
CA TYR A 66 8.15 2.93 -0.30
C TYR A 66 7.55 3.24 -1.67
N HIS A 67 7.31 2.23 -2.50
CA HIS A 67 6.87 2.45 -3.88
C HIS A 67 5.43 2.02 -4.14
N THR A 68 4.79 1.25 -3.25
CA THR A 68 3.36 0.96 -3.36
C THR A 68 2.55 2.10 -2.73
N PRO A 69 1.62 2.73 -3.47
CA PRO A 69 0.74 3.73 -2.88
C PRO A 69 -0.15 3.13 -1.80
N LEU A 70 -0.43 3.90 -0.74
CA LEU A 70 -1.15 3.43 0.45
C LEU A 70 -2.48 2.73 0.13
N GLY A 71 -3.23 3.22 -0.85
CA GLY A 71 -4.52 2.65 -1.25
C GLY A 71 -4.44 1.29 -1.95
N TYR A 72 -3.27 0.91 -2.47
CA TYR A 72 -3.03 -0.39 -3.09
C TYR A 72 -2.36 -1.39 -2.15
N LEU A 73 -1.76 -0.92 -1.06
CA LEU A 73 -1.18 -1.81 -0.05
C LEU A 73 -2.28 -2.65 0.60
N THR A 74 -2.07 -3.95 0.66
CA THR A 74 -2.98 -4.90 1.31
C THR A 74 -2.47 -5.30 2.70
N GLU A 75 -3.37 -5.78 3.56
CA GLU A 75 -2.97 -6.34 4.86
C GLU A 75 -2.04 -7.55 4.70
N ALA A 76 -2.25 -8.36 3.65
CA ALA A 76 -1.38 -9.49 3.33
C ALA A 76 0.05 -9.05 2.98
N GLU A 77 0.20 -7.97 2.21
CA GLU A 77 1.52 -7.40 1.89
C GLU A 77 2.21 -6.82 3.12
N LEU A 78 1.49 -6.10 3.98
CA LEU A 78 2.05 -5.60 5.25
C LEU A 78 2.46 -6.74 6.18
N SER A 79 1.65 -7.80 6.27
CA SER A 79 1.99 -9.01 7.02
C SER A 79 3.23 -9.70 6.46
N LYS A 80 3.34 -9.80 5.12
CA LYS A 80 4.52 -10.35 4.45
C LYS A 80 5.76 -9.51 4.76
N VAL A 81 5.69 -8.19 4.62
CA VAL A 81 6.78 -7.26 4.94
C VAL A 81 7.23 -7.39 6.39
N SER A 82 6.29 -7.54 7.32
CA SER A 82 6.58 -7.77 8.74
C SER A 82 7.39 -9.05 8.95
N LYS A 83 6.97 -10.16 8.34
CA LYS A 83 7.67 -11.46 8.39
C LYS A 83 9.05 -11.39 7.73
N ASP A 84 9.13 -10.82 6.54
CA ASP A 84 10.39 -10.66 5.80
C ASP A 84 11.38 -9.80 6.61
N SER A 85 10.91 -8.74 7.26
CA SER A 85 11.73 -7.88 8.13
C SER A 85 12.21 -8.62 9.38
N TYR A 86 11.37 -9.48 9.97
CA TYR A 86 11.76 -10.34 11.08
C TYR A 86 12.88 -11.31 10.67
N ASP A 87 12.71 -12.02 9.55
CA ASP A 87 13.70 -12.97 9.05
C ASP A 87 15.04 -12.29 8.75
N LEU A 88 15.02 -11.10 8.15
CA LEU A 88 16.21 -10.30 7.89
C LEU A 88 16.90 -9.85 9.20
N THR A 89 16.11 -9.46 10.20
CA THR A 89 16.65 -9.10 11.52
C THR A 89 17.32 -10.30 12.19
N GLN A 90 16.72 -11.49 12.11
CA GLN A 90 17.32 -12.73 12.59
C GLN A 90 18.63 -13.06 11.85
N ALA A 91 18.71 -12.76 10.55
CA ALA A 91 19.92 -12.88 9.75
C ALA A 91 21.00 -11.83 10.09
N GLY A 92 20.70 -10.86 10.96
CA GLY A 92 21.62 -9.84 11.45
C GLY A 92 21.59 -8.51 10.70
N PHE A 93 20.59 -8.28 9.84
CA PHE A 93 20.38 -6.96 9.25
C PHE A 93 19.83 -5.99 10.31
N LYS A 94 20.39 -4.78 10.36
CA LYS A 94 19.87 -3.69 11.22
C LYS A 94 18.78 -2.94 10.47
N LEU A 95 17.53 -3.12 10.87
CA LEU A 95 16.35 -2.67 10.14
C LEU A 95 15.41 -1.80 10.97
N GLU A 96 15.89 -1.16 12.04
CA GLU A 96 15.10 -0.31 12.93
C GLU A 96 14.41 0.82 12.16
N TRP A 97 15.09 1.39 11.17
CA TRP A 97 14.54 2.42 10.27
C TRP A 97 13.39 1.89 9.40
N LEU A 98 13.47 0.64 8.94
CA LEU A 98 12.45 0.00 8.11
C LEU A 98 11.24 -0.43 8.94
N GLN A 99 11.48 -0.93 10.15
CA GLN A 99 10.42 -1.25 11.12
C GLN A 99 9.62 0.02 11.48
N SER A 100 10.31 1.13 11.78
CA SER A 100 9.67 2.42 12.04
C SER A 100 8.80 2.89 10.87
N LYS A 101 9.26 2.66 9.63
CA LYS A 101 8.48 2.96 8.42
C LYS A 101 7.25 2.06 8.28
N LEU A 102 7.40 0.76 8.54
CA LEU A 102 6.30 -0.20 8.51
C LEU A 102 5.19 0.19 9.50
N ASP A 103 5.56 0.55 10.73
CA ASP A 103 4.60 0.96 11.76
C ASP A 103 3.81 2.19 11.33
N LYS A 104 4.52 3.20 10.81
CA LYS A 104 3.90 4.42 10.28
C LYS A 104 2.92 4.13 9.15
N VAL A 105 3.32 3.35 8.15
CA VAL A 105 2.47 3.00 7.01
C VAL A 105 1.25 2.18 7.44
N SER A 106 1.44 1.25 8.38
CA SER A 106 0.35 0.42 8.91
C SER A 106 -0.68 1.26 9.67
N LEU A 107 -0.21 2.23 10.46
CA LEU A 107 -1.09 3.18 11.16
C LEU A 107 -1.85 4.07 10.18
N GLU A 108 -1.15 4.68 9.22
CA GLU A 108 -1.77 5.52 8.18
C GLU A 108 -2.84 4.76 7.40
N LYS A 109 -2.56 3.50 7.05
CA LYS A 109 -3.53 2.64 6.35
C LYS A 109 -4.78 2.41 7.19
N LYS A 110 -4.61 2.03 8.45
CA LYS A 110 -5.73 1.78 9.37
C LYS A 110 -6.60 3.02 9.55
N THR A 111 -5.99 4.18 9.81
CA THR A 111 -6.72 5.46 9.96
C THR A 111 -7.45 5.84 8.67
N SER A 112 -6.84 5.63 7.50
CA SER A 112 -7.50 5.89 6.22
C SER A 112 -8.72 4.98 6.01
N GLU A 113 -8.62 3.70 6.37
CA GLU A 113 -9.73 2.74 6.25
C GLU A 113 -10.88 3.08 7.20
N GLU A 114 -10.58 3.45 8.44
CA GLU A 114 -11.56 3.94 9.42
C GLU A 114 -12.30 5.18 8.89
N ARG A 115 -11.58 6.15 8.32
CA ARG A 115 -12.17 7.34 7.70
C ARG A 115 -13.06 7.02 6.51
N ILE A 116 -12.68 6.04 5.68
CA ILE A 116 -13.51 5.58 4.56
C ILE A 116 -14.82 4.96 5.08
N VAL A 117 -14.78 4.19 6.16
CA VAL A 117 -15.97 3.61 6.78
C VAL A 117 -16.89 4.69 7.35
N GLU A 118 -16.34 5.67 8.06
CA GLU A 118 -17.07 6.83 8.57
C GLU A 118 -17.79 7.58 7.44
N LEU A 119 -17.06 7.96 6.39
CA LEU A 119 -17.63 8.68 5.25
C LEU A 119 -18.71 7.87 4.52
N LYS A 120 -18.56 6.54 4.42
CA LYS A 120 -19.60 5.67 3.84
C LYS A 120 -20.90 5.72 4.66
N LEU A 121 -20.81 5.78 5.99
CA LEU A 121 -21.98 5.90 6.86
C LEU A 121 -22.65 7.28 6.73
N GLU A 122 -21.86 8.35 6.69
CA GLU A 122 -22.36 9.70 6.47
C GLU A 122 -23.09 9.84 5.14
N VAL A 123 -22.50 9.33 4.05
CA VAL A 123 -23.12 9.29 2.72
C VAL A 123 -24.44 8.53 2.76
N LYS A 124 -24.49 7.36 3.43
CA LYS A 124 -25.73 6.58 3.57
C LYS A 124 -26.83 7.37 4.29
N LYS A 125 -26.48 8.07 5.37
CA LYS A 125 -27.42 8.92 6.12
C LYS A 125 -27.95 10.06 5.25
N LEU A 126 -27.07 10.76 4.54
CA LEU A 126 -27.46 11.84 3.63
C LEU A 126 -28.37 11.35 2.50
N VAL A 127 -28.07 10.18 1.92
CA VAL A 127 -28.92 9.56 0.89
C VAL A 127 -30.33 9.31 1.43
N MET A 128 -30.46 8.75 2.65
CA MET A 128 -31.78 8.55 3.28
C MET A 128 -32.53 9.87 3.46
N THR A 129 -31.90 10.89 4.02
CA THR A 129 -32.52 12.21 4.22
C THR A 129 -32.97 12.83 2.89
N VAL A 130 -32.14 12.76 1.86
CA VAL A 130 -32.50 13.28 0.52
C VAL A 130 -33.66 12.50 -0.07
N THR A 131 -33.72 11.17 0.12
CA THR A 131 -34.87 10.36 -0.34
C THR A 131 -36.16 10.71 0.38
N ASP A 132 -36.12 10.94 1.69
CA ASP A 132 -37.28 11.31 2.49
C ASP A 132 -37.83 12.68 2.10
N LEU A 133 -36.96 13.69 2.03
CA LEU A 133 -37.31 15.04 1.56
C LEU A 133 -37.88 15.01 0.13
N ASN A 134 -37.35 14.15 -0.73
CA ASN A 134 -37.89 13.97 -2.08
C ASN A 134 -39.30 13.37 -2.07
N CYS A 135 -39.59 12.42 -1.18
CA CYS A 135 -40.91 11.85 -0.99
C CYS A 135 -41.91 12.90 -0.46
N GLU A 136 -41.52 13.67 0.54
CA GLU A 136 -42.33 14.77 1.10
C GLU A 136 -42.64 15.82 0.03
N ARG A 137 -41.62 16.30 -0.69
CA ARG A 137 -41.79 17.23 -1.81
C ARG A 137 -42.78 16.72 -2.86
N LYS A 138 -42.75 15.43 -3.20
CA LYS A 138 -43.71 14.81 -4.13
C LYS A 138 -45.12 14.81 -3.56
N ARG A 139 -45.29 14.54 -2.25
CA ARG A 139 -46.59 14.59 -1.57
C ARG A 139 -47.16 16.00 -1.57
N GLU A 140 -46.37 17.01 -1.21
CA GLU A 140 -46.80 18.42 -1.19
C GLU A 140 -47.18 18.92 -2.60
N LYS A 141 -46.39 18.60 -3.63
CA LYS A 141 -46.75 18.91 -5.02
C LYS A 141 -48.08 18.29 -5.44
N LYS A 142 -48.40 17.09 -4.98
CA LYS A 142 -49.71 16.45 -5.26
C LYS A 142 -50.85 17.16 -4.52
N LYS A 143 -50.63 17.64 -3.30
CA LYS A 143 -51.63 18.41 -2.54
C LYS A 143 -51.96 19.75 -3.20
N LEU A 144 -50.95 20.50 -3.63
CA LEU A 144 -51.13 21.77 -4.35
C LEU A 144 -51.94 21.62 -5.63
N LYS A 145 -51.70 20.56 -6.42
CA LYS A 145 -52.47 20.27 -7.64
C LYS A 145 -53.94 19.90 -7.41
N LYS A 146 -54.30 19.49 -6.20
CA LYS A 146 -55.68 19.08 -5.84
C LYS A 146 -56.51 20.24 -5.27
N GLN A 147 -55.93 21.40 -5.02
CA GLN A 147 -56.70 22.54 -4.49
C GLN A 147 -57.62 23.15 -5.58
N PRO A 148 -58.88 23.52 -5.25
CA PRO A 148 -59.83 24.06 -6.23
C PRO A 148 -59.39 25.40 -6.82
N THR A 149 -59.62 25.59 -8.11
CA THR A 149 -59.23 26.79 -8.88
C THR A 149 -60.02 28.05 -8.53
N TRP A 150 -61.21 27.92 -7.92
CA TRP A 150 -62.12 29.04 -7.62
C TRP A 150 -61.64 29.98 -6.51
N ILE A 151 -60.56 29.65 -5.80
CA ILE A 151 -60.03 30.47 -4.68
C ILE A 151 -59.38 31.79 -5.18
N HIS A 152 -59.18 31.95 -6.50
CA HIS A 152 -58.53 33.13 -7.10
C HIS A 152 -59.47 34.00 -7.98
N ALA A 153 -60.77 33.72 -7.99
CA ALA A 153 -61.76 34.49 -8.75
C ALA A 153 -62.65 35.30 -7.79
N GLY A 154 -62.16 36.46 -7.35
CA GLY A 154 -62.86 37.43 -6.51
C GLY A 154 -62.21 38.78 -6.62
#